data_AF-A0A531KL67-F1
#
_entry.id   AF-A0A531KL67-F1
#
_cell.length_a   1.000
_cell.length_b   1.000
_cell.length_c   1.000
_cell.angle_alpha   90.00
_cell.angle_beta   90.00
_cell.angle_gamma   90.00
#
_symmetry.space_group_name_H-M   'P 1'
#
loop_
_entity.id
_entity.type
_entity.pdbx_description
1 polymer ?
#
loop_
_entity_poly.entity_id
_entity_poly.type
_entity_poly.pdbx_seq_one_letter_code
_entity_poly.pdbx_strand_id
1 'polypeptide(L)'
;WVGMISFGAIYYMVPKLWNRERLYSLRLVTWHFWLATLGIVVYAAVMWVSGIMQGLMWREYDEQGFLVYSFAETVAAMHPYYVMRAVGGAMYLAGAVIMTWNITMTILGYQREEESMPDSIPALQPAQ
;
A
#
# COMPACT_ATOMS: atom_id res chain seq x y z
N TRP A 1 0.29 1.05 -9.02
CA TRP A 1 0.48 0.16 -10.19
C TRP A 1 1.84 -0.53 -10.15
N VAL A 2 2.92 0.18 -10.49
CA VAL A 2 4.28 -0.40 -10.61
C VAL A 2 4.66 -1.26 -9.41
N GLY A 3 4.56 -0.71 -8.19
CA GLY A 3 4.93 -1.46 -6.98
C GLY A 3 4.16 -2.77 -6.79
N MET A 4 2.84 -2.78 -6.98
CA MET A 4 2.02 -3.99 -6.78
C MET A 4 2.37 -5.09 -7.78
N ILE A 5 2.62 -4.74 -9.05
CA ILE A 5 3.04 -5.73 -10.06
C ILE A 5 4.44 -6.26 -9.76
N SER A 6 5.38 -5.36 -9.43
CA SER A 6 6.73 -5.77 -9.06
C SER A 6 6.73 -6.69 -7.83
N PHE A 7 5.93 -6.40 -6.81
CA PHE A 7 5.80 -7.26 -5.63
C PHE A 7 5.24 -8.63 -5.99
N GLY A 8 4.18 -8.70 -6.81
CA GLY A 8 3.63 -9.97 -7.29
C GLY A 8 4.64 -10.78 -8.10
N ALA A 9 5.37 -10.14 -9.00
CA ALA A 9 6.42 -10.77 -9.80
C ALA A 9 7.54 -11.33 -8.90
N ILE A 10 7.99 -10.57 -7.90
CA ILE A 10 9.02 -11.01 -6.95
C ILE A 10 8.53 -12.22 -6.14
N TYR A 11 7.31 -12.17 -5.59
CA TYR A 11 6.76 -13.30 -4.84
C TYR A 11 6.66 -14.59 -5.65
N TYR A 12 6.41 -14.47 -6.95
CA TYR A 12 6.39 -15.62 -7.85
C TYR A 12 7.80 -16.13 -8.22
N MET A 13 8.74 -15.22 -8.48
CA MET A 13 10.08 -15.58 -8.97
C MET A 13 11.00 -16.11 -7.87
N VAL A 14 10.96 -15.51 -6.67
CA VAL A 14 11.88 -15.85 -5.56
C VAL A 14 11.92 -17.37 -5.25
N PRO A 15 10.80 -18.07 -5.00
CA PRO A 15 10.89 -19.51 -4.71
C PRO A 15 11.45 -20.30 -5.89
N LYS A 16 11.18 -19.90 -7.13
CA LYS A 16 11.68 -20.59 -8.33
C LYS A 16 13.19 -20.41 -8.51
N LEU A 17 13.69 -19.20 -8.30
CA LEU A 17 15.12 -18.89 -8.43
C LEU A 17 15.96 -19.58 -7.36
N TRP A 18 15.40 -19.77 -6.15
CA TRP A 18 16.07 -20.45 -5.03
C TRP A 18 15.67 -21.92 -4.87
N ASN A 19 14.99 -22.51 -5.86
CA ASN A 19 14.55 -23.90 -5.87
C ASN A 19 13.81 -24.32 -4.58
N ARG A 20 12.88 -23.47 -4.13
CA ARG A 20 12.02 -23.68 -2.96
C ARG A 20 10.61 -24.03 -3.40
N GLU A 21 9.97 -24.96 -2.69
CA GLU A 21 8.60 -25.38 -2.97
C GLU A 21 7.58 -24.26 -2.77
N ARG A 22 7.78 -23.40 -1.77
CA ARG A 22 6.91 -22.27 -1.45
C ARG A 22 7.67 -21.14 -0.74
N LEU A 23 7.02 -19.97 -0.67
CA LEU A 23 7.46 -18.86 0.20
C LEU A 23 7.36 -19.26 1.67
N TYR A 24 8.16 -18.60 2.52
CA TYR A 24 8.22 -18.84 3.96
C TYR A 24 6.84 -18.76 4.65
N SER A 25 6.03 -17.74 4.33
CA SER A 25 4.66 -17.58 4.85
C SER A 25 3.75 -16.95 3.81
N LEU A 26 2.59 -17.56 3.57
CA LEU A 26 1.55 -16.98 2.71
C LEU A 26 0.73 -15.94 3.47
N ARG A 27 0.57 -16.10 4.79
CA ARG A 27 -0.12 -15.09 5.63
C ARG A 27 0.60 -13.75 5.61
N LEU A 28 1.93 -13.75 5.61
CA LEU A 28 2.73 -12.51 5.47
C LEU A 28 2.52 -11.82 4.13
N VAL A 29 2.29 -12.58 3.05
CA VAL A 29 1.93 -12.00 1.74
C VAL A 29 0.59 -11.29 1.82
N THR A 30 -0.41 -11.91 2.47
CA THR A 30 -1.72 -11.29 2.70
C THR A 30 -1.62 -10.02 3.55
N TRP A 31 -0.80 -10.03 4.61
CA TRP A 31 -0.54 -8.83 5.41
C TRP A 31 0.12 -7.71 4.61
N HIS A 32 1.15 -8.03 3.82
CA HIS A 32 1.77 -7.06 2.92
C HIS A 32 0.74 -6.50 1.93
N PHE A 33 -0.07 -7.36 1.31
CA PHE A 33 -1.12 -6.93 0.38
C PHE A 33 -2.06 -5.91 1.01
N TRP A 34 -2.57 -6.17 2.23
CA TRP A 34 -3.47 -5.24 2.91
C TRP A 34 -2.80 -3.93 3.31
N LEU A 35 -1.58 -3.98 3.84
CA LEU A 35 -0.83 -2.78 4.21
C LEU A 35 -0.52 -1.90 2.99
N ALA A 36 -0.07 -2.51 1.90
CA ALA A 36 0.21 -1.81 0.65
C ALA A 36 -1.07 -1.22 0.02
N THR A 37 -2.17 -1.99 0.02
CA THR A 37 -3.46 -1.55 -0.54
C THR A 37 -4.07 -0.42 0.27
N LEU A 38 -4.14 -0.55 1.60
CA LEU A 38 -4.69 0.49 2.45
C LEU A 38 -3.81 1.75 2.44
N GLY A 39 -2.48 1.57 2.47
CA GLY A 39 -1.52 2.67 2.38
C GLY A 39 -1.68 3.50 1.10
N ILE A 40 -1.81 2.85 -0.08
CA ILE A 40 -1.97 3.58 -1.34
C ILE A 40 -3.34 4.25 -1.47
N VAL A 41 -4.41 3.65 -0.92
CA VAL A 41 -5.75 4.24 -0.90
C VAL A 41 -5.77 5.50 -0.04
N VAL A 42 -5.22 5.43 1.17
CA VAL A 42 -5.09 6.60 2.06
C VAL A 42 -4.27 7.70 1.39
N TYR A 43 -3.13 7.34 0.80
CA TYR A 43 -2.28 8.28 0.06
C TYR A 43 -3.06 8.98 -1.06
N ALA A 44 -3.74 8.21 -1.91
CA ALA A 44 -4.48 8.75 -3.05
C ALA A 44 -5.62 9.68 -2.60
N ALA A 45 -6.41 9.27 -1.60
CA ALA A 45 -7.51 10.06 -1.08
C ALA A 45 -7.02 11.41 -0.51
N VAL A 46 -6.00 11.39 0.34
CA VAL A 46 -5.40 12.58 0.95
C VAL A 46 -4.85 13.53 -0.12
N MET A 47 -4.12 12.98 -1.10
CA MET A 47 -3.54 13.79 -2.16
C MET A 47 -4.60 14.41 -3.07
N TRP A 48 -5.71 13.71 -3.31
CA TRP A 48 -6.80 14.24 -4.12
C TRP A 48 -7.48 15.43 -3.43
N VAL A 49 -7.80 15.31 -2.14
CA VAL A 49 -8.36 16.42 -1.35
C VAL A 49 -7.39 17.60 -1.29
N SER A 50 -6.09 17.33 -1.05
CA SER A 50 -5.08 18.39 -1.02
C SER A 50 -4.97 19.13 -2.36
N GLY A 51 -5.01 18.41 -3.49
CA GLY A 51 -4.94 19.01 -4.82
C GLY A 51 -6.16 19.86 -5.14
N ILE A 52 -7.36 19.42 -4.75
CA ILE A 52 -8.59 20.21 -4.89
C ILE A 52 -8.49 21.48 -4.04
N MET A 53 -8.02 21.38 -2.80
CA MET A 53 -7.88 22.54 -1.90
C MET A 53 -6.85 23.54 -2.43
N GLN A 54 -5.67 23.09 -2.87
CA GLN A 54 -4.68 23.96 -3.52
C GLN A 54 -5.25 24.64 -4.76
N GLY A 55 -5.94 23.89 -5.62
CA GLY A 55 -6.55 24.42 -6.83
C GLY A 55 -7.70 25.40 -6.59
N LEU A 56 -8.43 25.25 -5.49
CA LEU A 56 -9.45 26.21 -5.03
C LEU A 56 -8.79 27.49 -4.52
N MET A 57 -7.84 27.37 -3.59
CA MET A 57 -7.19 28.52 -2.96
C MET A 57 -6.44 29.40 -3.98
N TRP A 58 -5.77 28.79 -4.97
CA TRP A 58 -5.01 29.54 -5.98
C TRP A 58 -5.86 30.28 -7.01
N ARG A 59 -7.15 29.97 -7.13
CA ARG A 59 -8.06 30.65 -8.07
C ARG A 59 -9.12 31.49 -7.38
N GLU A 60 -9.09 31.57 -6.05
CA GLU A 60 -10.10 32.32 -5.30
C GLU A 60 -9.77 33.81 -5.38
N TYR A 61 -10.69 34.56 -6.00
CA TYR A 61 -10.62 36.02 -6.11
C TYR A 61 -11.78 36.64 -5.31
N ASP A 62 -11.51 37.76 -4.63
CA ASP A 62 -12.55 38.53 -3.95
C ASP A 62 -13.40 39.35 -4.94
N GLU A 63 -14.44 40.04 -4.45
CA GLU A 63 -15.31 40.88 -5.27
C GLU A 63 -14.58 42.04 -5.95
N GLN A 64 -13.38 42.38 -5.46
CA GLN A 64 -12.50 43.44 -5.95
C GLN A 64 -11.46 42.91 -6.96
N GLY A 65 -11.40 41.60 -7.19
CA GLY A 65 -10.49 40.94 -8.13
C GLY A 65 -9.09 40.67 -7.59
N PHE A 66 -8.86 40.75 -6.27
CA PHE A 66 -7.60 40.35 -5.63
C PHE A 66 -7.63 38.88 -5.22
N LEU A 67 -6.46 38.24 -5.12
CA LEU A 67 -6.38 36.87 -4.59
C LEU A 67 -6.73 36.86 -3.11
N VAL A 68 -7.68 35.98 -2.74
CA VAL A 68 -8.10 35.81 -1.35
C VAL A 68 -7.01 35.16 -0.50
N TYR A 69 -6.26 34.22 -1.09
CA TYR A 69 -5.22 33.47 -0.39
C TYR A 69 -3.84 33.74 -0.98
N SER A 70 -2.88 34.03 -0.10
CA SER A 70 -1.47 34.03 -0.45
C SER A 70 -0.95 32.60 -0.62
N PHE A 71 0.18 32.47 -1.33
CA PHE A 71 0.83 31.17 -1.50
C PHE A 71 1.26 30.56 -0.16
N ALA A 72 1.74 31.38 0.79
CA ALA A 72 2.17 30.93 2.11
C ALA A 72 1.01 30.33 2.92
N GLU A 73 -0.18 30.93 2.86
CA GLU A 73 -1.38 30.40 3.51
C GLU A 73 -1.81 29.06 2.91
N THR A 74 -1.70 28.92 1.59
CA THR A 74 -1.99 27.64 0.94
C THR A 74 -1.03 26.55 1.40
N VAL A 75 0.27 26.84 1.50
CA VAL A 75 1.27 25.90 2.00
C VAL A 75 1.00 25.50 3.46
N ALA A 76 0.68 26.48 4.31
CA ALA A 76 0.35 26.23 5.71
C ALA A 76 -0.88 25.30 5.84
N ALA A 77 -1.91 25.51 5.03
CA ALA A 77 -3.11 24.69 5.00
C ALA A 77 -2.85 23.23 4.55
N MET A 78 -1.78 22.96 3.78
CA MET A 78 -1.45 21.61 3.31
C MET A 78 -0.78 20.72 4.37
N HIS A 79 -0.23 21.28 5.43
CA HIS A 79 0.53 20.54 6.44
C HIS A 79 -0.18 19.25 6.95
N PRO A 80 -1.45 19.27 7.38
CA PRO A 80 -2.14 18.05 7.83
C PRO A 80 -2.23 16.98 6.75
N TYR A 81 -2.40 17.37 5.47
CA TYR A 81 -2.44 16.43 4.36
C TYR A 81 -1.09 15.78 4.11
N TYR A 82 0.03 16.50 4.28
CA TYR A 82 1.36 15.91 4.16
C TYR A 82 1.66 14.92 5.28
N VAL A 83 1.17 15.16 6.50
CA VAL A 83 1.26 14.20 7.60
C VAL A 83 0.48 12.93 7.26
N MET A 84 -0.77 13.06 6.81
CA MET A 84 -1.60 11.90 6.44
C MET A 84 -1.03 11.12 5.25
N ARG A 85 -0.43 11.83 4.27
CA ARG A 85 0.32 11.23 3.17
C ARG A 85 1.49 10.39 3.69
N ALA A 86 2.25 10.92 4.64
CA ALA A 86 3.37 10.21 5.24
C ALA A 86 2.91 8.95 5.99
N VAL A 87 1.76 8.99 6.66
CA VAL A 87 1.14 7.81 7.29
C VAL A 87 0.80 6.73 6.26
N GLY A 88 0.12 7.10 5.17
CA GLY A 88 -0.19 6.15 4.08
C GLY A 88 1.07 5.55 3.45
N GLY A 89 2.12 6.37 3.26
CA GLY A 89 3.42 5.91 2.79
C GLY A 89 4.13 4.99 3.79
N ALA A 90 4.05 5.26 5.09
CA ALA A 90 4.63 4.44 6.14
C ALA A 90 3.98 3.05 6.21
N MET A 91 2.66 2.96 6.00
CA MET A 91 1.95 1.68 5.90
C MET A 91 2.44 0.87 4.69
N TYR A 92 2.61 1.53 3.54
CA TYR A 92 3.15 0.89 2.35
C TYR A 92 4.59 0.38 2.57
N LEU A 93 5.42 1.20 3.23
CA LEU A 93 6.80 0.83 3.58
C LEU A 93 6.84 -0.32 4.59
N ALA A 94 5.98 -0.33 5.60
CA ALA A 94 5.85 -1.44 6.54
C ALA A 94 5.49 -2.76 5.82
N GLY A 95 4.61 -2.69 4.83
CA GLY A 95 4.32 -3.82 3.94
C GLY A 95 5.57 -4.32 3.19
N ALA A 96 6.38 -3.41 2.64
CA ALA A 96 7.63 -3.76 1.97
C ALA A 96 8.68 -4.37 2.92
N VAL A 97 8.74 -3.92 4.19
CA VAL A 97 9.60 -4.55 5.20
C VAL A 97 9.17 -5.99 5.48
N ILE A 98 7.86 -6.24 5.60
CA ILE A 98 7.31 -7.60 5.73
C ILE A 98 7.65 -8.45 4.51
N MET A 99 7.58 -7.89 3.30
CA MET A 99 7.99 -8.59 2.08
C MET A 99 9.46 -9.00 2.14
N THR A 100 10.35 -8.06 2.45
CA THR A 100 11.79 -8.29 2.53
C THR A 100 12.12 -9.39 3.54
N TRP A 101 11.47 -9.38 4.71
CA TRP A 101 11.61 -10.41 5.71
C TRP A 101 11.17 -11.80 5.19
N ASN A 102 9.98 -11.88 4.59
CA ASN A 102 9.43 -13.12 4.04
C ASN A 102 10.33 -13.72 2.95
N ILE A 103 10.86 -12.87 2.06
CA ILE A 103 11.80 -13.25 1.01
C ILE A 103 13.11 -13.74 1.62
N THR A 104 13.67 -13.01 2.58
CA THR A 104 14.94 -13.38 3.22
C THR A 104 14.82 -14.75 3.88
N MET A 105 13.74 -15.01 4.62
CA MET A 105 13.50 -16.32 5.24
C MET A 105 13.32 -17.43 4.21
N THR A 106 12.66 -17.14 3.08
CA THR A 106 12.53 -18.09 1.96
C THR A 106 13.90 -18.44 1.36
N ILE A 107 14.77 -17.44 1.15
CA ILE A 107 16.12 -17.62 0.61
C ILE A 107 16.96 -18.49 1.55
N LEU A 108 16.90 -18.21 2.86
CA LEU A 108 17.58 -18.98 3.89
C LEU A 108 17.05 -20.41 4.05
N GLY A 109 15.87 -20.71 3.49
CA GLY A 109 15.31 -22.06 3.47
C GLY A 109 14.49 -22.44 4.67
N TYR A 110 14.14 -21.47 5.51
CA TYR A 110 13.15 -21.70 6.54
C TYR A 110 11.78 -21.85 5.88
N GLN A 111 11.03 -22.87 6.30
CA GLN A 111 9.62 -23.01 5.98
C GLN A 111 8.83 -22.89 7.27
N ARG A 112 7.87 -21.97 7.31
CA ARG A 112 6.99 -21.87 8.46
C ARG A 112 5.90 -22.92 8.31
N GLU A 113 5.78 -23.82 9.28
CA GLU A 113 4.55 -24.61 9.44
C GLU A 113 3.44 -23.64 9.84
N GLU A 114 2.52 -23.40 8.92
CA GLU A 114 1.32 -22.61 9.15
C GLU A 114 0.14 -23.57 9.06
N GLU A 115 -0.77 -23.50 10.03
CA GLU A 115 -2.08 -24.15 9.89
C GLU A 115 -2.72 -23.73 8.56
N SER A 116 -3.39 -24.67 7.91
CA SER A 116 -4.15 -24.42 6.69
C SER A 116 -4.99 -23.16 6.89
N MET A 117 -4.91 -22.23 5.94
CA MET A 117 -5.86 -21.13 5.95
C MET A 117 -7.26 -21.74 5.92
N PRO A 118 -8.23 -21.21 6.69
CA PRO A 118 -9.60 -21.71 6.63
C PRO A 118 -10.03 -21.70 5.17
N ASP A 119 -10.34 -22.87 4.61
CA ASP A 119 -10.86 -22.98 3.25
C ASP A 119 -12.13 -22.14 3.19
N SER A 120 -12.09 -21.03 2.45
CA SER A 120 -13.26 -20.18 2.22
C SER A 120 -14.22 -20.80 1.19
N ILE A 121 -13.92 -22.01 0.71
CA ILE A 121 -14.74 -22.75 -0.23
C ILE A 121 -15.11 -24.07 0.45
N PRO A 122 -16.37 -24.23 0.92
CA PRO A 122 -16.89 -25.55 1.23
C PRO A 122 -16.67 -26.40 -0.02
N ALA A 123 -15.91 -27.49 0.11
CA ALA A 123 -15.69 -28.42 -0.99
C ALA A 123 -17.06 -28.73 -1.63
N LEU A 124 -17.23 -28.35 -2.90
CA LEU A 124 -18.45 -28.66 -3.64
C LEU A 124 -18.57 -30.18 -3.68
N GLN A 125 -19.44 -30.70 -2.83
CA GLN A 125 -19.70 -32.12 -2.73
C GLN A 125 -20.37 -32.53 -4.05
N PRO A 126 -19.76 -33.44 -4.84
CA PRO A 126 -20.40 -33.89 -6.07
C PRO A 126 -21.73 -34.54 -5.69
N ALA A 127 -22.83 -34.01 -6.24
CA ALA A 127 -24.16 -34.59 -6.06
C ALA A 127 -24.13 -36.04 -6.54
N GLN A 128 -24.50 -36.97 -5.65
CA GLN A 128 -24.73 -38.38 -5.97
C GLN A 128 -26.11 -38.57 -6.59
#